data_AF-A0A653P690-F1
#
_entry.id   AF-A0A653P690-F1
#
_cell.length_a   1.000
_cell.length_b   1.000
_cell.length_c   1.000
_cell.angle_alpha   90.00
_cell.angle_beta   90.00
_cell.angle_gamma   90.00
#
_symmetry.space_group_name_H-M   'P 1'
#
loop_
_entity.id
_entity.type
_entity.pdbx_description
1 polymer ?
#
loop_
_entity_poly.entity_id
_entity_poly.type
_entity_poly.pdbx_seq_one_letter_code
_entity_poly.pdbx_strand_id
1 'polypeptide(L)'
;MKAINIITILTLLFSCHSKKENNEIVNLDSEQIKLGEIVHDTLSAEQLLKIKHIQSTFQEVYPVTLEETIINFKRDQNPDNEIVVWLDMSSAYENYLKSQTNNLDLTKKQEVFKLLLSRSMMPSNEAILNSELKILDENEANKVLSFYTESPKPIKVYQK
;
A
#
# COMPACT_ATOMS: atom_id res chain seq x y z
N MET A 1 -10.40 -32.63 -68.40
CA MET A 1 -11.05 -32.08 -67.20
C MET A 1 -10.30 -32.56 -65.97
N LYS A 2 -9.55 -31.69 -65.30
CA LYS A 2 -8.95 -31.96 -63.99
C LYS A 2 -9.49 -30.90 -63.04
N ALA A 3 -10.23 -31.34 -62.03
CA ALA A 3 -10.85 -30.47 -61.03
C ALA A 3 -9.78 -29.91 -60.08
N ILE A 4 -9.82 -28.60 -59.85
CA ILE A 4 -8.97 -27.87 -58.91
C ILE A 4 -9.71 -27.84 -57.58
N ASN A 5 -9.16 -28.49 -56.56
CA ASN A 5 -9.65 -28.40 -55.19
C ASN A 5 -8.98 -27.20 -54.49
N ILE A 6 -9.74 -26.14 -54.26
CA ILE A 6 -9.33 -24.99 -53.44
C ILE A 6 -9.68 -25.31 -52.00
N ILE A 7 -8.66 -25.52 -51.16
CA ILE A 7 -8.81 -25.65 -49.71
C ILE A 7 -8.81 -24.24 -49.11
N THR A 8 -9.97 -23.75 -48.70
CA THR A 8 -10.14 -22.49 -47.96
C THR A 8 -9.80 -22.73 -46.48
N ILE A 9 -8.69 -22.15 -46.02
CA ILE A 9 -8.29 -22.13 -44.61
C ILE A 9 -9.13 -21.05 -43.90
N LEU A 10 -10.05 -21.49 -43.04
CA LEU A 10 -10.85 -20.64 -42.16
C LEU A 10 -10.02 -20.31 -40.91
N THR A 11 -9.36 -19.14 -40.88
CA THR A 11 -8.67 -18.66 -39.68
C THR A 11 -9.71 -18.18 -38.66
N LEU A 12 -9.93 -18.97 -37.61
CA LEU A 12 -10.66 -18.57 -36.41
C LEU A 12 -9.84 -17.49 -35.66
N LEU A 13 -10.19 -16.22 -35.85
CA LEU A 13 -9.73 -15.14 -35.00
C LEU A 13 -10.46 -15.25 -33.65
N PHE A 14 -9.87 -15.97 -32.70
CA PHE A 14 -10.22 -15.82 -31.29
C PHE A 14 -9.80 -14.41 -30.86
N SER A 15 -10.74 -13.47 -30.97
CA SER A 15 -10.60 -12.14 -30.40
C SER A 15 -10.69 -12.28 -28.88
N CYS A 16 -9.54 -12.46 -28.23
CA CYS A 16 -9.40 -12.32 -26.79
C CYS A 16 -9.80 -10.88 -26.43
N HIS A 17 -11.02 -10.70 -25.95
CA HIS A 17 -11.45 -9.48 -25.28
C HIS A 17 -10.72 -9.40 -23.93
N SER A 18 -9.48 -8.91 -23.92
CA SER A 18 -8.86 -8.45 -22.68
C SER A 18 -9.68 -7.28 -22.16
N LYS A 19 -10.37 -7.44 -21.03
CA LYS A 19 -10.99 -6.31 -20.33
C LYS A 19 -9.89 -5.28 -20.08
N LYS A 20 -10.06 -4.05 -20.59
CA LYS A 20 -9.15 -2.95 -20.29
C LYS A 20 -9.22 -2.70 -18.78
N GLU A 21 -8.14 -3.00 -18.07
CA GLU A 21 -7.96 -2.51 -16.71
C GLU A 21 -7.91 -0.98 -16.76
N ASN A 22 -8.76 -0.31 -15.97
CA ASN A 22 -8.67 1.13 -15.78
C ASN A 22 -7.57 1.39 -14.75
N ASN A 23 -6.45 1.95 -15.18
CA ASN A 23 -5.29 2.27 -14.33
C ASN A 23 -5.30 3.74 -13.85
N GLU A 24 -6.46 4.39 -13.88
CA GLU A 24 -6.63 5.75 -13.38
C GLU A 24 -6.42 5.79 -11.86
N ILE A 25 -5.54 6.69 -11.41
CA ILE A 25 -5.34 6.98 -9.98
C ILE A 25 -6.38 8.02 -9.59
N VAL A 26 -7.20 7.69 -8.60
CA VAL A 26 -8.22 8.57 -8.04
C VAL A 26 -8.01 8.74 -6.55
N ASN A 27 -8.26 9.95 -6.04
CA ASN A 27 -8.33 10.18 -4.61
C ASN A 27 -9.73 9.83 -4.12
N LEU A 28 -9.82 8.84 -3.25
CA LEU A 28 -11.05 8.42 -2.60
C LEU A 28 -10.91 8.60 -1.10
N ASP A 29 -12.01 8.97 -0.45
CA ASP A 29 -12.07 8.88 1.00
C ASP A 29 -12.03 7.40 1.41
N SER A 30 -11.22 7.07 2.40
CA SER A 30 -11.15 5.73 2.98
C SER A 30 -12.52 5.20 3.41
N GLU A 31 -13.45 6.07 3.84
CA GLU A 31 -14.81 5.69 4.23
C GLU A 31 -15.66 5.17 3.05
N GLN A 32 -15.28 5.53 1.82
CA GLN A 32 -15.94 5.08 0.60
C GLN A 32 -15.46 3.69 0.15
N ILE A 33 -14.36 3.20 0.73
CA ILE A 33 -13.76 1.91 0.39
C ILE A 33 -14.31 0.83 1.32
N LYS A 34 -14.95 -0.18 0.72
CA LYS A 34 -15.38 -1.36 1.46
C LYS A 34 -14.22 -2.33 1.60
N LEU A 35 -14.01 -2.86 2.80
CA LEU A 35 -13.04 -3.92 3.03
C LEU A 35 -13.35 -5.14 2.16
N GLY A 36 -12.30 -5.68 1.53
CA GLY A 36 -12.37 -6.93 0.77
C GLY A 36 -12.66 -8.13 1.67
N GLU A 37 -13.02 -9.25 1.06
CA GLU A 37 -13.15 -10.53 1.77
C GLU A 37 -11.78 -11.05 2.22
N ILE A 38 -11.76 -11.98 3.17
CA ILE A 38 -10.53 -12.70 3.51
C ILE A 38 -10.26 -13.65 2.35
N VAL A 39 -9.11 -13.50 1.69
CA VAL A 39 -8.73 -14.30 0.52
C VAL A 39 -7.59 -15.28 0.81
N HIS A 40 -6.93 -15.14 1.96
CA HIS A 40 -5.93 -16.09 2.46
C HIS A 40 -6.42 -16.72 3.75
N ASP A 41 -6.48 -18.04 3.82
CA ASP A 41 -6.87 -18.75 5.06
C ASP A 41 -5.78 -18.66 6.13
N THR A 42 -4.51 -18.68 5.71
CA THR A 42 -3.34 -18.65 6.58
C THR A 42 -2.25 -17.75 5.99
N LEU A 43 -1.35 -17.27 6.85
CA LEU A 43 -0.12 -16.59 6.46
C LEU A 43 1.07 -17.43 6.93
N SER A 44 2.19 -17.33 6.21
CA SER A 44 3.41 -18.05 6.57
C SER A 44 3.98 -17.54 7.90
N ALA A 45 4.79 -18.37 8.57
CA ALA A 45 5.45 -17.97 9.81
C ALA A 45 6.34 -16.72 9.62
N GLU A 46 7.00 -16.60 8.45
CA GLU A 46 7.80 -15.43 8.11
C GLU A 46 6.95 -14.16 7.95
N GLN A 47 5.80 -14.26 7.28
CA GLN A 47 4.85 -13.15 7.16
C GLN A 47 4.35 -12.72 8.54
N LEU A 48 3.96 -13.66 9.40
CA LEU A 48 3.48 -13.37 10.75
C LEU A 48 4.54 -12.66 11.62
N LEU A 49 5.82 -13.03 11.49
CA LEU A 49 6.91 -12.33 12.17
C LEU A 49 7.03 -10.87 11.72
N LYS A 50 6.98 -10.61 10.42
CA LYS A 50 7.03 -9.25 9.86
C LYS A 50 5.81 -8.43 10.26
N ILE A 51 4.61 -9.01 10.21
CA ILE A 51 3.35 -8.37 10.62
C ILE A 51 3.36 -8.01 12.10
N LYS A 52 3.89 -8.90 12.96
CA LYS A 52 4.05 -8.61 14.39
C LYS A 52 4.98 -7.42 14.63
N HIS A 53 6.07 -7.33 13.88
CA HIS A 53 6.97 -6.18 13.95
C HIS A 53 6.24 -4.89 13.54
N ILE A 54 5.59 -4.88 12.36
CA ILE A 54 4.80 -3.74 11.87
C ILE A 54 3.79 -3.27 12.92
N GLN A 55 2.98 -4.19 13.47
CA GLN A 55 1.98 -3.84 14.47
C GLN A 55 2.61 -3.24 15.73
N SER A 56 3.70 -3.82 16.22
CA SER A 56 4.39 -3.30 17.40
C SER A 56 5.01 -1.91 17.19
N THR A 57 5.52 -1.63 15.99
CA THR A 57 6.12 -0.34 15.64
C THR A 57 5.08 0.77 15.63
N PHE A 58 3.86 0.48 15.15
CA PHE A 58 2.80 1.48 15.03
C PHE A 58 1.76 1.48 16.15
N GLN A 59 1.80 0.53 17.10
CA GLN A 59 0.77 0.37 18.14
C GLN A 59 0.45 1.68 18.90
N GLU A 60 1.45 2.52 19.13
CA GLU A 60 1.28 3.80 19.85
C GLU A 60 0.43 4.81 19.04
N VAL A 61 0.59 4.83 17.71
CA VAL A 61 -0.03 5.83 16.82
C VAL A 61 -1.23 5.30 16.03
N TYR A 62 -1.31 3.98 15.87
CA TYR A 62 -2.36 3.26 15.18
C TYR A 62 -2.71 1.99 15.98
N PRO A 63 -3.56 2.12 17.02
CA PRO A 63 -3.74 1.11 18.07
C PRO A 63 -4.69 -0.03 17.64
N VAL A 64 -4.44 -0.62 16.48
CA VAL A 64 -5.11 -1.86 16.04
C VAL A 64 -4.45 -3.08 16.71
N THR A 65 -5.25 -4.11 16.98
CA THR A 65 -4.74 -5.33 17.61
C THR A 65 -3.88 -6.14 16.62
N LEU A 66 -3.01 -7.02 17.13
CA LEU A 66 -2.25 -7.95 16.29
C LEU A 66 -3.18 -8.88 15.50
N GLU A 67 -4.27 -9.35 16.11
CA GLU A 67 -5.27 -10.19 15.44
C GLU A 67 -5.93 -9.46 14.27
N GLU A 68 -6.38 -8.22 14.49
CA GLU A 68 -6.98 -7.40 13.44
C GLU A 68 -5.98 -7.08 12.33
N THR A 69 -4.72 -6.79 12.69
CA THR A 69 -3.66 -6.55 11.71
C THR A 69 -3.44 -7.79 10.82
N ILE A 70 -3.37 -8.98 11.43
CA ILE A 70 -3.28 -10.25 10.69
C ILE A 70 -4.49 -10.44 9.78
N ILE A 71 -5.70 -10.18 10.28
CA ILE A 71 -6.93 -10.28 9.47
C ILE A 71 -6.87 -9.34 8.26
N ASN A 72 -6.38 -8.11 8.43
CA ASN A 72 -6.25 -7.15 7.34
C ASN A 72 -5.27 -7.64 6.27
N PHE A 73 -4.09 -8.15 6.66
CA PHE A 73 -3.15 -8.74 5.70
C PHE A 73 -3.70 -9.97 4.97
N LYS A 74 -4.61 -10.73 5.58
CA LYS A 74 -5.28 -11.87 4.91
C LYS A 74 -6.31 -11.43 3.85
N ARG A 75 -6.67 -10.15 3.79
CA ARG A 75 -7.55 -9.57 2.75
C ARG A 75 -6.77 -9.10 1.52
N ASP A 76 -5.47 -8.86 1.69
CA ASP A 76 -4.62 -8.37 0.62
C ASP A 76 -4.45 -9.42 -0.47
N GLN A 77 -4.60 -9.02 -1.73
CA GLN A 77 -4.42 -9.96 -2.85
C GLN A 77 -2.99 -10.49 -2.93
N ASN A 78 -2.02 -9.71 -2.47
CA ASN A 78 -0.63 -10.12 -2.33
C ASN A 78 -0.05 -9.60 -1.00
N PRO A 79 -0.14 -10.39 0.08
CA PRO A 79 0.32 -9.97 1.40
C PRO A 79 1.83 -9.66 1.44
N ASP A 80 2.65 -10.32 0.63
CA ASP A 80 4.10 -10.04 0.61
C ASP A 80 4.40 -8.64 0.07
N ASN A 81 3.68 -8.21 -0.96
CA ASN A 81 3.82 -6.85 -1.50
C ASN A 81 3.43 -5.80 -0.46
N GLU A 82 2.32 -6.01 0.24
CA GLU A 82 1.86 -5.09 1.28
C GLU A 82 2.82 -5.07 2.47
N ILE A 83 3.32 -6.23 2.91
CA ILE A 83 4.34 -6.33 3.96
C ILE A 83 5.59 -5.52 3.60
N VAL A 84 6.04 -5.53 2.34
CA VAL A 84 7.20 -4.70 1.92
C VAL A 84 6.91 -3.21 2.14
N VAL A 85 5.74 -2.73 1.74
CA VAL A 85 5.36 -1.32 1.90
C VAL A 85 5.30 -0.93 3.37
N TRP A 86 4.62 -1.74 4.19
CA TRP A 86 4.48 -1.48 5.63
C TRP A 86 5.81 -1.59 6.39
N LEU A 87 6.73 -2.46 5.97
CA LEU A 87 8.08 -2.53 6.53
C LEU A 87 8.92 -1.31 6.19
N ASP A 88 8.83 -0.78 4.97
CA ASP A 88 9.53 0.45 4.60
C ASP A 88 8.98 1.65 5.39
N MET A 89 7.65 1.73 5.57
CA MET A 89 7.04 2.70 6.48
C MET A 89 7.56 2.54 7.92
N SER A 90 7.64 1.30 8.43
CA SER A 90 8.11 1.02 9.80
C SER A 90 9.56 1.45 9.97
N SER A 91 10.42 1.11 9.01
CA SER A 91 11.83 1.52 8.97
C SER A 91 11.97 3.05 8.94
N ALA A 92 11.22 3.72 8.08
CA ALA A 92 11.25 5.18 7.95
C ALA A 92 10.81 5.88 9.24
N TYR A 93 9.73 5.40 9.86
CA TYR A 93 9.21 5.90 11.13
C TYR A 93 10.27 5.76 12.25
N GLU A 94 10.83 4.57 12.42
CA GLU A 94 11.85 4.32 13.45
C GLU A 94 13.13 5.14 13.23
N ASN A 95 13.58 5.25 11.98
CA ASN A 95 14.77 6.05 11.65
C ASN A 95 14.55 7.53 11.92
N TYR A 96 13.36 8.05 11.59
CA TYR A 96 13.02 9.42 11.94
C TYR A 96 13.04 9.62 13.46
N LEU A 97 12.42 8.73 14.25
CA LEU A 97 12.45 8.82 15.72
C LEU A 97 13.87 8.75 16.28
N LYS A 98 14.71 7.82 15.81
CA LYS A 98 16.13 7.69 16.20
C LYS A 98 16.95 8.93 15.85
N SER A 99 16.57 9.67 14.80
CA SER A 99 17.26 10.88 14.36
C SER A 99 16.90 12.14 15.17
N GLN A 100 15.97 12.04 16.12
CA GLN A 100 15.59 13.14 17.00
C GLN A 100 16.46 13.17 18.24
N THR A 101 16.79 14.37 18.73
CA THR A 101 17.55 14.55 19.97
C THR A 101 16.69 14.34 21.21
N ASN A 102 15.38 14.52 21.09
CA ASN A 102 14.41 14.38 22.17
C ASN A 102 13.29 13.42 21.75
N ASN A 103 12.65 12.80 22.73
CA ASN A 103 11.44 12.02 22.48
C ASN A 103 10.34 12.93 21.93
N LEU A 104 9.72 12.48 20.84
CA LEU A 104 8.55 13.15 20.27
C LEU A 104 7.32 12.86 21.12
N ASP A 105 6.42 13.84 21.20
CA ASP A 105 5.08 13.60 21.73
C ASP A 105 4.23 12.74 20.78
N LEU A 106 3.11 12.24 21.30
CA LEU A 106 2.22 11.35 20.57
C LEU A 106 1.64 12.01 19.31
N THR A 107 1.28 13.28 19.37
CA THR A 107 0.65 14.01 18.25
C THR A 107 1.62 14.12 17.07
N LYS A 108 2.89 14.44 17.34
CA LYS A 108 3.91 14.52 16.31
C LYS A 108 4.20 13.16 15.70
N LYS A 109 4.27 12.11 16.52
CA LYS A 109 4.38 10.72 16.04
C LYS A 109 3.21 10.31 15.13
N GLN A 110 1.99 10.69 15.48
CA GLN A 110 0.80 10.44 14.64
C GLN A 110 0.90 11.15 13.29
N GLU A 111 1.41 12.37 13.23
CA GLU A 111 1.64 13.05 11.94
C GLU A 111 2.75 12.40 11.10
N VAL A 112 3.82 11.92 11.72
CA VAL A 112 4.86 11.14 11.01
C VAL A 112 4.24 9.89 10.38
N PHE A 113 3.40 9.17 11.13
CA PHE A 113 2.68 8.00 10.62
C PHE A 113 1.74 8.37 9.46
N LYS A 114 0.92 9.41 9.63
CA LYS A 114 0.00 9.91 8.58
C LYS A 114 0.77 10.28 7.31
N LEU A 115 1.89 10.97 7.45
CA LEU A 115 2.73 11.38 6.32
C LEU A 115 3.33 10.19 5.57
N LEU A 116 3.84 9.19 6.30
CA LEU A 116 4.39 7.96 5.71
C LEU A 116 3.30 7.12 5.04
N LEU A 117 2.11 7.03 5.64
CA LEU A 117 0.96 6.37 5.02
C LEU A 117 0.53 7.09 3.73
N SER A 118 0.51 8.42 3.72
CA SER A 118 0.23 9.16 2.48
C SER A 118 1.33 8.90 1.44
N ARG A 119 2.61 8.97 1.84
CA ARG A 119 3.76 8.74 0.96
C ARG A 119 3.78 7.34 0.35
N SER A 120 3.27 6.33 1.05
CA SER A 120 3.23 4.98 0.49
C SER A 120 2.30 4.88 -0.73
N MET A 121 1.34 5.79 -0.88
CA MET A 121 0.37 5.79 -1.99
C MET A 121 0.62 6.89 -3.04
N MET A 122 1.34 7.96 -2.71
CA MET A 122 1.58 9.08 -3.64
C MET A 122 3.00 9.67 -3.53
N PRO A 123 3.46 10.46 -4.52
CA PRO A 123 4.76 11.15 -4.47
C PRO A 123 4.92 12.07 -3.25
N SER A 124 6.16 12.36 -2.85
CA SER A 124 6.46 13.13 -1.63
C SER A 124 5.78 14.49 -1.54
N ASN A 125 5.77 15.27 -2.62
CA ASN A 125 5.12 16.58 -2.67
C ASN A 125 3.61 16.48 -2.48
N GLU A 126 2.97 15.49 -3.09
CA GLU A 126 1.54 15.23 -2.92
C GLU A 126 1.22 14.71 -1.52
N ALA A 127 2.09 13.86 -0.95
CA ALA A 127 1.92 13.33 0.38
C ALA A 127 1.96 14.42 1.46
N ILE A 128 2.85 15.41 1.33
CA ILE A 128 2.90 16.56 2.25
C ILE A 128 1.58 17.35 2.20
N LEU A 129 1.08 17.62 0.98
CA LEU A 129 -0.17 18.37 0.80
C LEU A 129 -1.39 17.59 1.33
N ASN A 130 -1.50 16.31 0.99
CA ASN A 130 -2.60 15.43 1.38
C ASN A 130 -2.62 15.13 2.88
N SER A 131 -1.46 15.20 3.55
CA SER A 131 -1.37 14.91 4.99
C SER A 131 -1.87 16.05 5.87
N GLU A 132 -2.13 17.25 5.33
CA GLU A 132 -2.65 18.40 6.09
C GLU A 132 -1.91 18.61 7.43
N LEU A 133 -0.57 18.63 7.38
CA LEU A 133 0.29 18.68 8.56
C LEU A 133 0.05 19.95 9.39
N LYS A 134 0.00 19.80 10.70
CA LYS A 134 -0.21 20.87 11.69
C LYS A 134 0.95 21.01 12.67
N ILE A 135 1.73 19.95 12.88
CA ILE A 135 2.81 19.86 13.87
C ILE A 135 4.19 19.74 13.19
N LEU A 136 4.32 18.90 12.16
CA LEU A 136 5.53 18.81 11.34
C LEU A 136 5.65 20.05 10.46
N ASP A 137 6.79 20.74 10.53
CA ASP A 137 7.14 21.74 9.52
C ASP A 137 7.65 21.08 8.22
N GLU A 138 7.84 21.89 7.17
CA GLU A 138 8.29 21.40 5.86
C GLU A 138 9.66 20.70 5.92
N ASN A 139 10.61 21.18 6.72
CA ASN A 139 11.94 20.57 6.84
C ASN A 139 11.83 19.21 7.54
N GLU A 140 11.01 19.14 8.58
CA GLU A 140 10.75 17.90 9.31
C GLU A 140 10.01 16.89 8.44
N ALA A 141 8.99 17.31 7.69
CA ALA A 141 8.28 16.46 6.75
C ALA A 141 9.23 15.90 5.69
N ASN A 142 10.06 16.74 5.07
CA ASN A 142 11.08 16.28 4.12
C ASN A 142 12.09 15.33 4.76
N LYS A 143 12.47 15.55 6.03
CA LYS A 143 13.34 14.63 6.78
C LYS A 143 12.66 13.30 7.09
N VAL A 144 11.35 13.26 7.37
CA VAL A 144 10.59 12.01 7.49
C VAL A 144 10.66 11.24 6.18
N LEU A 145 10.33 11.92 5.08
CA LEU A 145 10.21 11.31 3.76
C LEU A 145 11.55 10.84 3.17
N SER A 146 12.68 11.40 3.61
CA SER A 146 14.00 10.95 3.16
C SER A 146 14.39 9.56 3.69
N PHE A 147 13.71 9.06 4.73
CA PHE A 147 13.91 7.70 5.23
C PHE A 147 13.03 6.65 4.53
N TYR A 148 12.05 7.06 3.72
CA TYR A 148 11.19 6.15 2.95
C TYR A 148 11.80 5.89 1.58
N THR A 149 11.90 4.62 1.18
CA THR A 149 12.69 4.21 0.01
C THR A 149 11.87 3.64 -1.14
N GLU A 150 10.69 3.10 -0.85
CA GLU A 150 9.82 2.51 -1.85
C GLU A 150 9.18 3.56 -2.78
N SER A 151 8.85 3.11 -3.99
CA SER A 151 8.01 3.91 -4.89
C SER A 151 6.56 3.91 -4.38
N PRO A 152 5.79 4.99 -4.63
CA PRO A 152 4.36 4.98 -4.31
C PRO A 152 3.64 3.78 -4.94
N LYS A 153 2.80 3.12 -4.15
CA LYS A 153 1.94 2.00 -4.54
C LYS A 153 0.51 2.30 -4.08
N PRO A 154 -0.29 3.04 -4.89
CA PRO A 154 -1.71 3.23 -4.62
C PRO A 154 -2.42 1.88 -4.47
N ILE A 155 -3.38 1.82 -3.54
CA ILE A 155 -4.18 0.62 -3.33
C ILE A 155 -5.09 0.35 -4.53
N LYS A 156 -5.24 -0.94 -4.89
CA LYS A 156 -6.18 -1.35 -5.93
C LYS A 156 -7.59 -1.42 -5.36
N VAL A 157 -8.51 -0.67 -5.94
CA VAL A 157 -9.93 -0.69 -5.57
C VAL A 157 -10.74 -1.38 -6.67
N TYR A 158 -11.51 -2.39 -6.31
CA TYR A 158 -12.40 -3.11 -7.21
C TYR A 158 -13.82 -2.57 -7.06
N GLN A 159 -14.38 -2.02 -8.15
CA GLN A 159 -15.80 -1.64 -8.20
C GLN A 159 -16.64 -2.92 -8.40
N LYS A 160 -17.57 -3.18 -7.48
CA LYS A 160 -18.58 -4.24 -7.61
C LYS A 160 -19.77 -3.74 -8.43
#